data_AF-A0A1I5QIB2-F1
#
_entry.id   AF-A0A1I5QIB2-F1
#
_cell.length_a   1.000
_cell.length_b   1.000
_cell.length_c   1.000
_cell.angle_alpha   90.00
_cell.angle_beta   90.00
_cell.angle_gamma   90.00
#
_symmetry.space_group_name_H-M   'P 1'
#
loop_
_entity.id
_entity.type
_entity.pdbx_description
1 polymer ?
#
loop_
_entity_poly.entity_id
_entity_poly.type
_entity_poly.pdbx_seq_one_letter_code
_entity_poly.pdbx_strand_id
1 'polypeptide(L)'
;MRPYKPKVKAPDPELILKTDHILQQNSVTTVCKESACPNRAECYQRGTATFMILGDTCTRACSFCNVKTGRGLPPDPTEPERIATTIKELELSYVVITSVDRDDLPDYGAKHFESVVLSIRAIVSDVKIELLTPDFKADESALERIIECSVDKLAHNEETVRRLSPSIRSQSNYDRSLQVLKYYSTNFSGPVKSSLMVGLGESKKELIETMKDLLEAGVEELTIGQYLQPSSSHHPVICYYPPEFFEEMETKAVEMGFKAVASGTLVRSSYYADRQSY
;
A
#
# COMPACT_ATOMS: atom_id res chain seq x y z
N MET A 1 24.92 11.62 -17.41
CA MET A 1 24.37 10.25 -17.54
C MET A 1 22.96 10.35 -18.08
N ARG A 2 22.54 9.50 -19.04
CA ARG A 2 21.12 9.42 -19.41
C ARG A 2 20.37 8.86 -18.20
N PRO A 3 19.22 9.44 -17.78
CA PRO A 3 18.46 8.91 -16.66
C PRO A 3 18.05 7.46 -16.97
N TYR A 4 18.29 6.56 -16.04
CA TYR A 4 17.80 5.19 -16.14
C TYR A 4 16.27 5.24 -16.20
N LYS A 5 15.68 4.80 -17.32
CA LYS A 5 14.23 4.67 -17.46
C LYS A 5 13.89 3.19 -17.32
N PRO A 6 13.14 2.78 -16.28
CA PRO A 6 12.77 1.39 -16.10
C PRO A 6 11.97 0.88 -17.30
N LYS A 7 12.30 -0.32 -17.75
CA LYS A 7 11.51 -1.05 -18.76
C LYS A 7 10.58 -2.00 -18.02
N VAL A 8 9.33 -2.08 -18.48
CA VAL A 8 8.31 -2.96 -17.94
C VAL A 8 8.02 -4.04 -18.98
N LYS A 9 7.89 -5.29 -18.55
CA LYS A 9 7.44 -6.37 -19.44
C LYS A 9 5.98 -6.12 -19.80
N ALA A 10 5.63 -6.20 -21.08
CA ALA A 10 4.24 -6.05 -21.51
C ALA A 10 3.37 -7.12 -20.82
N PRO A 11 2.22 -6.73 -20.24
CA PRO A 11 1.32 -7.67 -19.59
C PRO A 11 0.70 -8.63 -20.62
N ASP A 12 0.27 -9.81 -20.16
CA ASP A 12 -0.60 -10.70 -20.93
C ASP A 12 -1.95 -9.99 -21.16
N PRO A 13 -2.31 -9.66 -22.42
CA PRO A 13 -3.53 -8.92 -22.71
C PRO A 13 -4.80 -9.67 -22.34
N GLU A 14 -4.82 -11.01 -22.46
CA GLU A 14 -6.02 -11.81 -22.20
C GLU A 14 -6.33 -11.86 -20.71
N LEU A 15 -5.29 -12.11 -19.89
CA LEU A 15 -5.40 -12.08 -18.43
C LEU A 15 -5.88 -10.71 -17.91
N ILE A 16 -5.34 -9.63 -18.46
CA ILE A 16 -5.74 -8.27 -18.09
C ILE A 16 -7.20 -8.01 -18.46
N LEU A 17 -7.61 -8.36 -19.68
CA LEU A 17 -8.99 -8.14 -20.13
C LEU A 17 -10.00 -8.95 -19.31
N LYS A 18 -9.69 -10.22 -19.03
CA LYS A 18 -10.52 -11.07 -18.17
C LYS A 18 -10.68 -10.45 -16.77
N THR A 19 -9.56 -10.05 -16.17
CA THR A 19 -9.57 -9.46 -14.82
C THR A 19 -10.33 -8.13 -14.81
N ASP A 20 -10.09 -7.26 -15.80
CA ASP A 20 -10.77 -5.98 -15.91
C ASP A 20 -12.28 -6.13 -16.13
N HIS A 21 -12.70 -7.16 -16.88
CA HIS A 21 -14.11 -7.47 -17.05
C HIS A 21 -14.77 -7.82 -15.72
N ILE A 22 -14.17 -8.71 -14.93
CA ILE A 22 -14.69 -9.14 -13.62
C ILE A 22 -14.72 -7.96 -12.64
N LEU A 23 -13.67 -7.13 -12.61
CA LEU A 23 -13.62 -5.92 -11.77
C LEU A 23 -14.75 -4.95 -12.13
N GLN A 24 -15.02 -4.76 -13.42
CA GLN A 24 -16.10 -3.90 -13.90
C GLN A 24 -17.48 -4.46 -13.58
N GLN A 25 -17.70 -5.77 -13.81
CA GLN A 25 -18.97 -6.44 -13.51
C GLN A 25 -19.34 -6.30 -12.03
N ASN A 26 -18.36 -6.46 -11.14
CA ASN A 26 -18.56 -6.34 -9.70
C ASN A 26 -18.47 -4.89 -9.18
N SER A 27 -18.24 -3.89 -10.05
CA SER A 27 -18.12 -2.48 -9.64
C SER A 27 -17.16 -2.29 -8.46
N VAL A 28 -15.96 -2.89 -8.55
CA VAL A 28 -14.90 -2.78 -7.56
C VAL A 28 -13.68 -2.04 -8.11
N THR A 29 -13.04 -1.25 -7.25
CA THR A 29 -11.87 -0.44 -7.62
C THR A 29 -10.59 -1.11 -7.12
N THR A 30 -9.53 -1.05 -7.93
CA THR A 30 -8.21 -1.53 -7.55
C THR A 30 -7.17 -0.43 -7.70
N VAL A 31 -6.25 -0.32 -6.75
CA VAL A 31 -5.06 0.56 -6.88
C VAL A 31 -4.24 0.17 -8.10
N CYS A 32 -4.26 -1.13 -8.43
CA CYS A 32 -3.67 -1.69 -9.62
C CYS A 32 -4.03 -0.90 -10.88
N LYS A 33 -5.33 -0.60 -11.06
CA LYS A 33 -5.86 0.12 -12.22
C LYS A 33 -5.73 1.63 -12.08
N GLU A 34 -6.14 2.19 -10.93
CA GLU A 34 -6.16 3.65 -10.71
C GLU A 34 -4.76 4.28 -10.75
N SER A 35 -3.73 3.52 -10.36
CA SER A 35 -2.33 3.95 -10.40
C SER A 35 -1.59 3.50 -11.67
N ALA A 36 -2.31 2.97 -12.66
CA ALA A 36 -1.75 2.42 -13.91
C ALA A 36 -0.53 1.50 -13.65
N CYS A 37 -0.66 0.59 -12.67
CA CYS A 37 0.47 -0.14 -12.13
C CYS A 37 1.15 -1.02 -13.21
N PRO A 38 2.48 -0.93 -13.37
CA PRO A 38 3.20 -1.74 -14.35
C PRO A 38 3.20 -3.24 -14.03
N ASN A 39 2.91 -3.63 -12.79
CA ASN A 39 3.05 -5.01 -12.30
C ASN A 39 1.75 -5.82 -12.35
N ARG A 40 0.66 -5.26 -12.92
CA ARG A 40 -0.71 -5.83 -12.84
C ARG A 40 -0.78 -7.28 -13.29
N ALA A 41 -0.32 -7.58 -14.51
CA ALA A 41 -0.41 -8.94 -15.03
C ALA A 41 0.39 -9.93 -14.21
N GLU A 42 1.58 -9.54 -13.74
CA GLU A 42 2.41 -10.41 -12.91
C GLU A 42 1.73 -10.69 -11.56
N CYS A 43 1.09 -9.69 -10.95
CA CYS A 43 0.35 -9.88 -9.69
C CYS A 43 -0.89 -10.75 -9.90
N TYR A 44 -1.69 -10.47 -10.95
CA TYR A 44 -2.89 -11.26 -11.24
C TYR A 44 -2.55 -12.72 -11.57
N GLN A 45 -1.46 -12.96 -12.30
CA GLN A 45 -1.00 -14.32 -12.60
C GLN A 45 -0.61 -15.11 -11.33
N ARG A 46 -0.19 -14.42 -10.27
CA ARG A 46 0.09 -15.03 -8.96
C ARG A 46 -1.14 -15.17 -8.06
N GLY A 47 -2.33 -14.77 -8.54
CA GLY A 47 -3.53 -14.75 -7.71
C GLY A 47 -3.50 -13.64 -6.67
N THR A 48 -2.94 -12.47 -7.01
CA THR A 48 -2.86 -11.31 -6.10
C THR A 48 -3.45 -10.05 -6.71
N ALA A 49 -4.24 -9.30 -5.92
CA ALA A 49 -4.73 -7.98 -6.29
C ALA A 49 -4.78 -7.03 -5.07
N THR A 50 -4.80 -5.72 -5.34
CA THR A 50 -4.96 -4.68 -4.32
C THR A 50 -6.27 -3.93 -4.56
N PHE A 51 -7.23 -4.09 -3.66
CA PHE A 51 -8.52 -3.42 -3.71
C PHE A 51 -8.46 -2.07 -2.99
N MET A 52 -9.07 -1.05 -3.57
CA MET A 52 -9.22 0.27 -2.96
C MET A 52 -10.69 0.45 -2.58
N ILE A 53 -10.95 0.50 -1.28
CA ILE A 53 -12.29 0.61 -0.69
C ILE A 53 -12.61 2.09 -0.37
N LEU A 54 -13.87 2.36 -0.04
CA LEU A 54 -14.36 3.71 0.30
C LEU A 54 -14.32 4.72 -0.86
N GLY A 55 -14.30 4.21 -2.10
CA GLY A 55 -14.36 4.99 -3.33
C GLY A 55 -13.00 5.41 -3.89
N ASP A 56 -13.02 6.41 -4.78
CA ASP A 56 -11.86 6.88 -5.56
C ASP A 56 -11.45 8.34 -5.25
N THR A 57 -12.06 8.92 -4.22
CA THR A 57 -11.92 10.33 -3.85
C THR A 57 -11.46 10.44 -2.39
N CYS A 58 -10.25 10.93 -2.22
CA CYS A 58 -9.54 11.06 -0.96
C CYS A 58 -9.74 12.45 -0.34
N THR A 59 -9.92 12.51 0.98
CA THR A 59 -9.98 13.77 1.73
C THR A 59 -8.63 14.47 1.87
N ARG A 60 -7.54 13.81 1.45
CA ARG A 60 -6.17 14.32 1.43
C ARG A 60 -5.65 14.50 0.01
N ALA A 61 -4.59 15.30 -0.10
CA ALA A 61 -4.00 15.75 -1.37
C ALA A 61 -2.49 15.50 -1.41
N CYS A 62 -2.07 14.26 -1.18
CA CYS A 62 -0.65 13.89 -1.22
C CYS A 62 -0.09 14.14 -2.63
N SER A 63 1.00 14.92 -2.74
CA SER A 63 1.50 15.41 -4.03
C SER A 63 2.07 14.32 -4.94
N PHE A 64 2.30 13.11 -4.40
CA PHE A 64 2.75 11.93 -5.14
C PHE A 64 1.60 11.05 -5.65
N CYS A 65 0.38 11.21 -5.12
CA CYS A 65 -0.71 10.26 -5.28
C CYS A 65 -1.66 10.67 -6.41
N ASN A 66 -2.06 9.71 -7.25
CA ASN A 66 -2.94 9.93 -8.40
C ASN A 66 -4.44 9.87 -8.08
N VAL A 67 -4.80 9.64 -6.82
CA VAL A 67 -6.20 9.54 -6.37
C VAL A 67 -6.82 10.94 -6.35
N LYS A 68 -8.10 11.05 -6.73
CA LYS A 68 -8.81 12.33 -6.76
C LYS A 68 -8.89 12.92 -5.35
N THR A 69 -8.72 14.22 -5.21
CA THR A 69 -8.95 14.90 -3.93
C THR A 69 -10.36 15.48 -3.87
N GLY A 70 -11.05 15.28 -2.75
CA GLY A 70 -12.36 15.87 -2.50
C GLY A 70 -13.06 15.21 -1.31
N ARG A 71 -14.33 15.57 -1.12
CA ARG A 71 -15.20 14.84 -0.20
C ARG A 71 -15.76 13.62 -0.92
N GLY A 72 -15.49 12.43 -0.41
CA GLY A 72 -16.02 11.17 -0.95
C GLY A 72 -17.53 11.03 -0.79
N LEU A 73 -18.11 10.06 -1.49
CA LEU A 73 -19.50 9.66 -1.29
C LEU A 73 -19.67 8.91 0.05
N PRO A 74 -20.89 8.78 0.57
CA PRO A 74 -21.16 7.87 1.69
C PRO A 74 -20.64 6.46 1.38
N PRO A 75 -20.05 5.74 2.36
CA PRO A 75 -19.63 4.36 2.17
C PRO A 75 -20.77 3.50 1.61
N ASP A 76 -20.48 2.75 0.55
CA ASP A 76 -21.44 1.83 -0.06
C ASP A 76 -21.53 0.55 0.77
N PRO A 77 -22.68 0.24 1.41
CA PRO A 77 -22.81 -0.92 2.28
C PRO A 77 -22.68 -2.26 1.53
N THR A 78 -22.76 -2.27 0.19
CA THR A 78 -22.62 -3.47 -0.63
C THR A 78 -21.20 -3.69 -1.15
N GLU A 79 -20.29 -2.72 -0.99
CA GLU A 79 -18.88 -2.84 -1.39
C GLU A 79 -18.17 -4.07 -0.77
N PRO A 80 -18.33 -4.38 0.54
CA PRO A 80 -17.74 -5.57 1.15
C PRO A 80 -18.07 -6.90 0.45
N GLU A 81 -19.34 -7.12 0.12
CA GLU A 81 -19.80 -8.35 -0.53
C GLU A 81 -19.29 -8.46 -1.97
N ARG A 82 -19.28 -7.34 -2.71
CA ARG A 82 -18.75 -7.31 -4.09
C ARG A 82 -17.25 -7.58 -4.14
N ILE A 83 -16.48 -7.07 -3.17
CA ILE A 83 -15.05 -7.38 -3.05
C ILE A 83 -14.84 -8.87 -2.79
N ALA A 84 -15.53 -9.44 -1.80
CA ALA A 84 -15.41 -10.84 -1.47
C ALA A 84 -15.82 -11.77 -2.63
N THR A 85 -16.87 -11.40 -3.38
CA THR A 85 -17.31 -12.10 -4.60
C THR A 85 -16.23 -12.03 -5.69
N THR A 86 -15.66 -10.84 -5.91
CA THR A 86 -14.60 -10.65 -6.90
C THR A 86 -13.35 -11.48 -6.58
N ILE A 87 -12.97 -11.55 -5.30
CA ILE A 87 -11.83 -12.36 -4.83
C ILE A 87 -12.05 -13.84 -5.17
N LYS A 88 -13.28 -14.34 -4.97
CA LYS A 88 -13.66 -15.70 -5.32
C LYS A 88 -13.63 -15.96 -6.82
N GLU A 89 -14.21 -15.06 -7.62
CA GLU A 89 -14.27 -15.21 -9.09
C GLU A 89 -12.90 -15.14 -9.77
N LEU A 90 -11.97 -14.37 -9.19
CA LEU A 90 -10.59 -14.26 -9.64
C LEU A 90 -9.67 -15.35 -9.05
N GLU A 91 -10.19 -16.20 -8.15
CA GLU A 91 -9.43 -17.26 -7.47
C GLU A 91 -8.14 -16.71 -6.80
N LEU A 92 -8.24 -15.53 -6.18
CA LEU A 92 -7.10 -14.90 -5.54
C LEU A 92 -6.73 -15.65 -4.25
N SER A 93 -5.43 -15.85 -4.05
CA SER A 93 -4.85 -16.49 -2.86
C SER A 93 -4.30 -15.47 -1.87
N TYR A 94 -4.01 -14.25 -2.32
CA TYR A 94 -3.52 -13.15 -1.49
C TYR A 94 -4.17 -11.83 -1.92
N VAL A 95 -4.69 -11.06 -0.98
CA VAL A 95 -5.33 -9.78 -1.26
C VAL A 95 -4.79 -8.69 -0.35
N VAL A 96 -4.55 -7.53 -0.93
CA VAL A 96 -4.26 -6.31 -0.17
C VAL A 96 -5.51 -5.44 -0.20
N ILE A 97 -6.01 -5.04 0.96
CA ILE A 97 -7.11 -4.09 1.07
C ILE A 97 -6.54 -2.77 1.56
N THR A 98 -6.82 -1.71 0.80
CA THR A 98 -6.46 -0.34 1.17
C THR A 98 -7.61 0.60 0.90
N SER A 99 -7.50 1.86 1.33
CA SER A 99 -8.54 2.86 1.11
C SER A 99 -7.95 4.21 0.77
N VAL A 100 -8.81 5.09 0.29
CA VAL A 100 -8.59 6.54 0.39
C VAL A 100 -8.69 6.99 1.86
N ASP A 101 -8.13 8.16 2.20
CA ASP A 101 -8.37 8.78 3.50
C ASP A 101 -9.79 9.35 3.57
N ARG A 102 -10.50 9.04 4.66
CA ARG A 102 -11.87 9.47 4.95
C ARG A 102 -11.96 10.29 6.23
N ASP A 103 -11.22 11.39 6.29
CA ASP A 103 -11.24 12.35 7.41
C ASP A 103 -12.64 12.98 7.64
N ASP A 104 -13.58 12.78 6.71
CA ASP A 104 -14.98 13.17 6.80
C ASP A 104 -15.88 12.18 7.56
N LEU A 105 -15.38 10.97 7.86
CA LEU A 105 -16.09 9.95 8.64
C LEU A 105 -15.64 9.97 10.11
N PRO A 106 -16.54 9.66 11.05
CA PRO A 106 -16.22 9.71 12.49
C PRO A 106 -15.17 8.69 12.94
N ASP A 107 -15.06 7.56 12.23
CA ASP A 107 -14.11 6.47 12.50
C ASP A 107 -13.03 6.36 11.42
N TYR A 108 -12.90 7.38 10.57
CA TYR A 108 -11.96 7.42 9.45
C TYR A 108 -12.11 6.26 8.43
N GLY A 109 -13.23 5.52 8.47
CA GLY A 109 -13.50 4.37 7.62
C GLY A 109 -13.07 3.01 8.21
N ALA A 110 -12.59 2.94 9.44
CA ALA A 110 -12.11 1.70 10.07
C ALA A 110 -13.18 0.61 10.14
N LYS A 111 -14.45 0.95 10.41
CA LYS A 111 -15.58 -0.01 10.38
C LYS A 111 -15.80 -0.63 9.00
N HIS A 112 -15.47 0.11 7.95
CA HIS A 112 -15.62 -0.39 6.59
C HIS A 112 -14.54 -1.41 6.24
N PHE A 113 -13.30 -1.20 6.69
CA PHE A 113 -12.24 -2.22 6.61
C PHE A 113 -12.66 -3.52 7.29
N GLU A 114 -13.16 -3.44 8.52
CA GLU A 114 -13.68 -4.61 9.26
C GLU A 114 -14.80 -5.31 8.49
N SER A 115 -15.76 -4.56 7.96
CA SER A 115 -16.88 -5.12 7.17
C SER A 115 -16.38 -5.88 5.94
N VAL A 116 -15.38 -5.33 5.23
CA VAL A 116 -14.74 -5.99 4.09
C VAL A 116 -14.05 -7.29 4.51
N VAL A 117 -13.26 -7.27 5.59
CA VAL A 117 -12.57 -8.48 6.09
C VAL A 117 -13.57 -9.56 6.47
N LEU A 118 -14.65 -9.21 7.19
CA LEU A 118 -15.69 -10.16 7.58
C LEU A 118 -16.38 -10.79 6.36
N SER A 119 -16.72 -9.99 5.35
CA SER A 119 -17.30 -10.51 4.09
C SER A 119 -16.34 -11.44 3.35
N ILE A 120 -15.04 -11.09 3.29
CA ILE A 120 -14.03 -11.94 2.67
C ILE A 120 -13.93 -13.27 3.40
N ARG A 121 -13.80 -13.26 4.73
CA ARG A 121 -13.69 -14.49 5.54
C ARG A 121 -14.93 -15.38 5.41
N ALA A 122 -16.11 -14.80 5.22
CA ALA A 122 -17.36 -15.55 5.03
C ALA A 122 -17.46 -16.25 3.66
N ILE A 123 -16.85 -15.70 2.60
CA ILE A 123 -16.98 -16.20 1.22
C ILE A 123 -15.73 -16.98 0.76
N VAL A 124 -14.55 -16.55 1.19
CA VAL A 124 -13.23 -17.10 0.83
C VAL A 124 -12.36 -17.19 2.08
N SER A 125 -12.58 -18.20 2.92
CA SER A 125 -11.92 -18.34 4.22
C SER A 125 -10.39 -18.40 4.14
N ASP A 126 -9.87 -19.02 3.08
CA ASP A 126 -8.46 -19.43 2.99
C ASP A 126 -7.54 -18.37 2.36
N VAL A 127 -8.10 -17.27 1.85
CA VAL A 127 -7.31 -16.19 1.22
C VAL A 127 -6.46 -15.47 2.27
N LYS A 128 -5.23 -15.11 1.94
CA LYS A 128 -4.40 -14.27 2.81
C LYS A 128 -4.77 -12.80 2.65
N ILE A 129 -4.93 -12.08 3.77
CA ILE A 129 -5.36 -10.67 3.78
C ILE A 129 -4.27 -9.79 4.40
N GLU A 130 -3.80 -8.80 3.65
CA GLU A 130 -3.00 -7.67 4.14
C GLU A 130 -3.86 -6.40 4.15
N LEU A 131 -3.89 -5.67 5.26
CA LEU A 131 -4.51 -4.34 5.31
C LEU A 131 -3.43 -3.26 5.20
N LEU A 132 -3.45 -2.50 4.10
CA LEU A 132 -2.67 -1.27 3.96
C LEU A 132 -3.55 -0.08 4.35
N THR A 133 -3.34 0.41 5.56
CA THR A 133 -4.25 1.36 6.21
C THR A 133 -3.79 2.82 6.11
N PRO A 134 -4.74 3.77 6.07
CA PRO A 134 -4.50 5.17 6.45
C PRO A 134 -3.90 5.30 7.86
N ASP A 135 -3.51 6.51 8.25
CA ASP A 135 -3.05 6.74 9.63
C ASP A 135 -4.19 6.85 10.65
N PHE A 136 -5.45 6.98 10.20
CA PHE A 136 -6.64 7.25 11.02
C PHE A 136 -6.45 8.39 12.05
N LYS A 137 -5.55 9.34 11.76
CA LYS A 137 -5.07 10.34 12.72
C LYS A 137 -4.59 9.77 14.07
N ALA A 138 -4.09 8.53 14.07
CA ALA A 138 -3.71 7.76 15.23
C ALA A 138 -4.82 7.64 16.28
N ASP A 139 -6.08 7.59 15.83
CA ASP A 139 -7.21 7.26 16.68
C ASP A 139 -7.11 5.80 17.14
N GLU A 140 -6.87 5.60 18.43
CA GLU A 140 -6.66 4.25 18.99
C GLU A 140 -7.89 3.34 18.81
N SER A 141 -9.11 3.89 18.79
CA SER A 141 -10.31 3.08 18.59
C SER A 141 -10.43 2.55 17.16
N ALA A 142 -10.00 3.35 16.18
CA ALA A 142 -9.88 2.93 14.79
C ALA A 142 -8.76 1.90 14.62
N LEU A 143 -7.59 2.13 15.22
CA LEU A 143 -6.45 1.20 15.17
C LEU A 143 -6.79 -0.15 15.81
N GLU A 144 -7.42 -0.15 16.98
CA GLU A 144 -7.82 -1.38 17.67
C GLU A 144 -8.76 -2.21 16.81
N ARG A 145 -9.75 -1.58 16.17
CA ARG A 145 -10.67 -2.25 15.24
C ARG A 145 -9.93 -2.93 14.08
N ILE A 146 -8.88 -2.31 13.56
CA ILE A 146 -8.06 -2.89 12.49
C ILE A 146 -7.27 -4.10 13.00
N ILE A 147 -6.74 -4.05 14.22
CA ILE A 147 -6.00 -5.16 14.82
C ILE A 147 -6.90 -6.36 15.10
N GLU A 148 -8.13 -6.11 15.56
CA GLU A 148 -9.13 -7.15 15.83
C GLU A 148 -9.64 -7.82 14.54
N CYS A 149 -9.38 -7.24 13.36
CA CYS A 149 -9.66 -7.89 12.09
C CYS A 149 -8.77 -9.13 11.96
N SER A 150 -9.37 -10.30 11.67
CA SER A 150 -8.64 -11.56 11.48
C SER A 150 -7.85 -11.59 10.16
N VAL A 151 -6.78 -10.78 10.08
CA VAL A 151 -5.92 -10.58 8.90
C VAL A 151 -4.54 -11.15 9.14
N ASP A 152 -3.80 -11.35 8.05
CA ASP A 152 -2.50 -12.00 8.07
C ASP A 152 -1.35 -11.00 8.18
N LYS A 153 -1.58 -9.73 7.83
CA LYS A 153 -0.57 -8.66 7.84
C LYS A 153 -1.19 -7.28 7.96
N LEU A 154 -0.52 -6.39 8.68
CA LEU A 154 -0.86 -4.97 8.73
C LEU A 154 0.25 -4.14 8.10
N ALA A 155 -0.14 -3.12 7.34
CA ALA A 155 0.77 -2.20 6.70
C ALA A 155 0.32 -0.75 6.87
N HIS A 156 1.29 0.13 7.03
CA HIS A 156 1.13 1.57 6.92
C HIS A 156 2.39 2.17 6.31
N ASN A 157 2.27 2.94 5.23
CA ASN A 157 3.44 3.45 4.54
C ASN A 157 3.90 4.79 5.11
N GLU A 158 5.19 4.88 5.43
CA GLU A 158 5.84 6.15 5.72
C GLU A 158 6.08 6.98 4.44
N GLU A 159 6.21 6.31 3.30
CA GLU A 159 6.34 6.87 1.94
C GLU A 159 7.64 7.62 1.66
N THR A 160 8.13 8.45 2.58
CA THR A 160 9.32 9.27 2.36
C THR A 160 10.01 9.65 3.67
N VAL A 161 11.15 10.32 3.57
CA VAL A 161 11.95 10.74 4.72
C VAL A 161 11.32 11.92 5.47
N ARG A 162 11.63 12.04 6.75
CA ARG A 162 11.12 13.07 7.68
C ARG A 162 11.09 14.49 7.12
N ARG A 163 12.18 14.94 6.46
CA ARG A 163 12.27 16.29 5.87
C ARG A 163 11.25 16.53 4.77
N LEU A 164 10.97 15.52 3.95
CA LEU A 164 10.11 15.63 2.78
C LEU A 164 8.62 15.42 3.13
N SER A 165 8.34 14.65 4.18
CA SER A 165 6.99 14.27 4.59
C SER A 165 5.99 15.44 4.60
N PRO A 166 6.26 16.62 5.22
CA PRO A 166 5.31 17.74 5.24
C PRO A 166 4.96 18.31 3.86
N SER A 167 5.88 18.23 2.90
CA SER A 167 5.67 18.74 1.53
C SER A 167 5.05 17.72 0.58
N ILE A 168 5.11 16.44 0.94
CA ILE A 168 4.70 15.33 0.07
C ILE A 168 3.38 14.69 0.52
N ARG A 169 3.20 14.54 1.84
CA ARG A 169 2.10 13.78 2.43
C ARG A 169 1.12 14.74 3.11
N SER A 170 0.23 15.35 2.32
CA SER A 170 -0.73 16.34 2.82
C SER A 170 -1.56 15.81 3.98
N GLN A 171 -1.65 16.58 5.07
CA GLN A 171 -2.33 16.24 6.33
C GLN A 171 -1.77 15.03 7.09
N SER A 172 -0.86 14.24 6.51
CA SER A 172 -0.11 13.19 7.19
C SER A 172 1.05 13.77 8.02
N ASN A 173 1.55 13.01 8.99
CA ASN A 173 2.69 13.40 9.82
C ASN A 173 3.61 12.20 10.04
N TYR A 174 4.92 12.41 9.88
CA TYR A 174 5.94 11.37 10.01
C TYR A 174 5.89 10.66 11.38
N ASP A 175 5.90 11.40 12.48
CA ASP A 175 5.87 10.81 13.83
C ASP A 175 4.55 10.10 14.13
N ARG A 176 3.44 10.60 13.59
CA ARG A 176 2.14 9.93 13.71
C ARG A 176 2.12 8.60 12.96
N SER A 177 2.69 8.54 11.77
CA SER A 177 2.82 7.29 11.02
C SER A 177 3.69 6.27 11.76
N LEU A 178 4.78 6.71 12.39
CA LEU A 178 5.57 5.85 13.28
C LEU A 178 4.77 5.40 14.52
N GLN A 179 3.95 6.26 15.10
CA GLN A 179 3.06 5.88 16.21
C GLN A 179 2.06 4.80 15.79
N VAL A 180 1.45 4.92 14.61
CA VAL A 180 0.54 3.90 14.05
C VAL A 180 1.26 2.57 13.88
N LEU A 181 2.45 2.59 13.25
CA LEU A 181 3.26 1.39 13.06
C LEU A 181 3.66 0.74 14.39
N LYS A 182 4.05 1.56 15.39
CA LYS A 182 4.37 1.08 16.73
C LYS A 182 3.17 0.48 17.45
N TYR A 183 1.99 1.08 17.27
CA TYR A 183 0.76 0.56 17.84
C TYR A 183 0.43 -0.81 17.25
N TYR A 184 0.51 -0.95 15.92
CA TYR A 184 0.36 -2.25 15.26
C TYR A 184 1.40 -3.25 15.73
N SER A 185 2.69 -2.90 15.75
CA SER A 185 3.76 -3.86 16.10
C SER A 185 3.65 -4.37 17.54
N THR A 186 3.02 -3.59 18.42
CA THR A 186 2.91 -3.92 19.85
C THR A 186 1.67 -4.77 20.13
N ASN A 187 0.60 -4.57 19.39
CA ASN A 187 -0.71 -5.15 19.70
C ASN A 187 -1.18 -6.19 18.65
N PHE A 188 -0.64 -6.20 17.44
CA PHE A 188 -0.93 -7.20 16.41
C PHE A 188 0.10 -8.34 16.46
N SER A 189 -0.37 -9.59 16.37
CA SER A 189 0.50 -10.77 16.46
C SER A 189 1.18 -11.14 15.13
N GLY A 190 0.70 -10.61 14.02
CA GLY A 190 1.27 -10.84 12.69
C GLY A 190 2.30 -9.77 12.29
N PRO A 191 2.93 -9.91 11.12
CA PRO A 191 3.93 -8.97 10.64
C PRO A 191 3.35 -7.57 10.39
N VAL A 192 4.15 -6.57 10.73
CA VAL A 192 3.90 -5.17 10.39
C VAL A 192 4.85 -4.70 9.31
N LYS A 193 4.29 -4.04 8.30
CA LYS A 193 4.99 -3.63 7.09
C LYS A 193 4.92 -2.13 6.84
N SER A 194 5.98 -1.59 6.24
CA SER A 194 5.98 -0.23 5.70
C SER A 194 6.67 -0.15 4.33
N SER A 195 6.62 1.04 3.74
CA SER A 195 7.12 1.29 2.38
C SER A 195 7.75 2.67 2.27
N LEU A 196 8.79 2.76 1.44
CA LEU A 196 9.46 3.98 1.06
C LEU A 196 9.51 4.12 -0.46
N MET A 197 9.12 5.30 -0.95
CA MET A 197 9.37 5.71 -2.32
C MET A 197 10.66 6.52 -2.39
N VAL A 198 11.52 6.18 -3.35
CA VAL A 198 12.78 6.88 -3.62
C VAL A 198 12.71 7.69 -4.91
N GLY A 199 13.56 8.71 -5.01
CA GLY A 199 13.61 9.65 -6.13
C GLY A 199 12.80 10.92 -5.92
N LEU A 200 12.35 11.18 -4.70
CA LEU A 200 11.58 12.37 -4.30
C LEU A 200 12.47 13.55 -3.88
N GLY A 201 13.77 13.32 -3.69
CA GLY A 201 14.76 14.33 -3.29
C GLY A 201 15.41 14.05 -1.93
N GLU A 202 15.23 12.83 -1.44
CA GLU A 202 15.87 12.30 -0.25
C GLU A 202 17.35 11.95 -0.50
N SER A 203 18.14 11.99 0.56
CA SER A 203 19.51 11.48 0.55
C SER A 203 19.56 10.05 1.11
N LYS A 204 20.62 9.30 0.75
CA LYS A 204 20.89 7.98 1.33
C LYS A 204 20.94 8.00 2.86
N LYS A 205 21.50 9.07 3.45
CA LYS A 205 21.58 9.21 4.90
C LYS A 205 20.18 9.28 5.53
N GLU A 206 19.30 10.09 4.96
CA GLU A 206 17.92 10.23 5.44
C GLU A 206 17.12 8.93 5.26
N LEU A 207 17.36 8.17 4.19
CA LEU A 207 16.76 6.86 4.01
C LEU A 207 17.19 5.88 5.10
N ILE A 208 18.48 5.86 5.44
CA ILE A 208 19.02 5.00 6.51
C ILE A 208 18.46 5.40 7.87
N GLU A 209 18.34 6.70 8.15
CA GLU A 209 17.69 7.21 9.37
C GLU A 209 16.21 6.79 9.41
N THR A 210 15.49 6.91 8.30
CA THR A 210 14.09 6.49 8.20
C THR A 210 13.93 4.99 8.42
N MET A 211 14.84 4.16 7.87
CA MET A 211 14.84 2.72 8.10
C MET A 211 15.09 2.35 9.57
N LYS A 212 15.91 3.14 10.29
CA LYS A 212 16.10 2.95 11.74
C LYS A 212 14.83 3.29 12.51
N ASP A 213 14.21 4.42 12.20
CA ASP A 213 12.96 4.85 12.82
C ASP A 213 11.86 3.78 12.63
N LEU A 214 11.76 3.19 11.43
CA LEU A 214 10.81 2.10 11.14
C LEU A 214 11.11 0.83 11.95
N LEU A 215 12.36 0.43 12.12
CA LEU A 215 12.73 -0.71 12.98
C LEU A 215 12.41 -0.44 14.45
N GLU A 216 12.68 0.77 14.94
CA GLU A 216 12.33 1.18 16.31
C GLU A 216 10.80 1.18 16.53
N ALA A 217 10.05 1.52 15.48
CA ALA A 217 8.61 1.38 15.42
C ALA A 217 8.12 -0.09 15.31
N GLY A 218 9.03 -1.07 15.22
CA GLY A 218 8.69 -2.50 15.18
C GLY A 218 8.25 -3.00 13.81
N VAL A 219 8.57 -2.29 12.73
CA VAL A 219 8.32 -2.77 11.36
C VAL A 219 9.24 -3.94 11.04
N GLU A 220 8.67 -5.02 10.53
CA GLU A 220 9.39 -6.25 10.21
C GLU A 220 9.64 -6.39 8.70
N GLU A 221 8.74 -5.84 7.88
CA GLU A 221 8.83 -5.93 6.42
C GLU A 221 8.92 -4.54 5.78
N LEU A 222 9.82 -4.40 4.80
CA LEU A 222 10.05 -3.12 4.13
C LEU A 222 9.99 -3.26 2.61
N THR A 223 9.28 -2.34 1.95
CA THR A 223 9.38 -2.16 0.50
C THR A 223 10.07 -0.86 0.13
N ILE A 224 10.99 -0.90 -0.83
CA ILE A 224 11.67 0.29 -1.35
C ILE A 224 11.50 0.33 -2.87
N GLY A 225 10.75 1.33 -3.36
CA GLY A 225 10.37 1.43 -4.76
C GLY A 225 10.68 2.79 -5.38
N GLN A 226 10.98 2.83 -6.69
CA GLN A 226 11.13 4.12 -7.39
C GLN A 226 9.78 4.84 -7.48
N TYR A 227 9.76 6.10 -7.06
CA TYR A 227 8.66 7.01 -7.34
C TYR A 227 8.53 7.23 -8.85
N LEU A 228 7.33 6.98 -9.38
CA LEU A 228 6.97 7.31 -10.75
C LEU A 228 5.89 8.39 -10.70
N GLN A 229 6.21 9.54 -11.28
CA GLN A 229 5.31 10.69 -11.32
C GLN A 229 4.05 10.37 -12.14
N PRO A 230 2.84 10.48 -11.56
CA PRO A 230 1.61 10.18 -12.29
C PRO A 230 1.31 11.18 -13.42
N SER A 231 1.55 12.47 -13.18
CA SER A 231 1.41 13.53 -14.17
C SER A 231 2.30 14.73 -13.82
N SER A 232 2.46 15.67 -14.75
CA SER A 232 3.28 16.88 -14.54
C SER A 232 2.82 17.80 -13.41
N SER A 233 1.61 17.64 -12.88
CA SER A 233 1.10 18.40 -11.73
C SER A 233 1.48 17.79 -10.38
N HIS A 234 1.99 16.55 -10.36
CA HIS A 234 2.45 15.86 -9.17
C HIS A 234 3.91 16.21 -8.86
N HIS A 235 4.39 15.82 -7.67
CA HIS A 235 5.79 16.02 -7.26
C HIS A 235 6.75 15.55 -8.36
N PRO A 236 7.80 16.32 -8.72
CA PRO A 236 8.71 15.93 -9.78
C PRO A 236 9.59 14.75 -9.33
N VAL A 237 9.92 13.85 -10.26
CA VAL A 237 10.99 12.87 -10.01
C VAL A 237 12.33 13.62 -10.01
N ILE A 238 12.98 13.67 -8.84
CA ILE A 238 14.28 14.32 -8.66
C ILE A 238 15.42 13.41 -9.13
N CYS A 239 15.30 12.11 -8.90
CA CYS A 239 16.30 11.12 -9.27
C CYS A 239 15.66 9.79 -9.68
N TYR A 240 16.20 9.16 -10.72
CA TYR A 240 15.99 7.74 -10.99
C TYR A 240 17.20 6.97 -10.50
N TYR A 241 17.01 6.16 -9.46
CA TYR A 241 18.08 5.34 -8.93
C TYR A 241 18.34 4.13 -9.84
N PRO A 242 19.62 3.74 -10.04
CA PRO A 242 19.95 2.57 -10.82
C PRO A 242 19.74 1.28 -9.97
N PRO A 243 19.67 0.08 -10.58
CA PRO A 243 19.42 -1.17 -9.85
C PRO A 243 20.35 -1.42 -8.66
N GLU A 244 21.63 -1.06 -8.78
CA GLU A 244 22.65 -1.25 -7.73
C GLU A 244 22.33 -0.46 -6.45
N PHE A 245 21.60 0.66 -6.57
CA PHE A 245 21.10 1.37 -5.39
C PHE A 245 20.08 0.55 -4.63
N PHE A 246 19.16 -0.13 -5.33
CA PHE A 246 18.12 -0.93 -4.69
C PHE A 246 18.73 -2.15 -4.00
N GLU A 247 19.72 -2.80 -4.63
CA GLU A 247 20.50 -3.90 -4.03
C GLU A 247 21.26 -3.43 -2.77
N GLU A 248 21.86 -2.23 -2.80
CA GLU A 248 22.52 -1.64 -1.63
C GLU A 248 21.53 -1.37 -0.49
N MET A 249 20.36 -0.81 -0.80
CA MET A 249 19.34 -0.52 0.22
C MET A 249 18.74 -1.80 0.81
N GLU A 250 18.54 -2.84 -0.02
CA GLU A 250 18.07 -4.15 0.45
C GLU A 250 19.05 -4.78 1.42
N THR A 251 20.33 -4.83 1.02
CA THR A 251 21.42 -5.38 1.85
C THR A 251 21.46 -4.67 3.20
N LYS A 252 21.42 -3.33 3.20
CA LYS A 252 21.45 -2.54 4.43
C LYS A 252 20.21 -2.75 5.29
N ALA A 253 19.01 -2.81 4.71
CA ALA A 253 17.79 -3.07 5.46
C ALA A 253 17.83 -4.45 6.14
N VAL A 254 18.27 -5.49 5.41
CA VAL A 254 18.45 -6.83 5.98
C VAL A 254 19.50 -6.83 7.09
N GLU A 255 20.66 -6.21 6.88
CA GLU A 255 21.72 -6.06 7.90
C GLU A 255 21.24 -5.32 9.16
N MET A 256 20.31 -4.36 9.01
CA MET A 256 19.72 -3.62 10.13
C MET A 256 18.70 -4.45 10.92
N GLY A 257 18.12 -5.50 10.33
CA GLY A 257 17.24 -6.45 11.03
C GLY A 257 15.82 -6.56 10.50
N PHE A 258 15.49 -6.00 9.33
CA PHE A 258 14.20 -6.29 8.68
C PHE A 258 14.14 -7.78 8.30
N LYS A 259 13.00 -8.43 8.57
CA LYS A 259 12.80 -9.86 8.30
C LYS A 259 12.58 -10.15 6.82
N ALA A 260 11.89 -9.24 6.12
CA ALA A 260 11.72 -9.32 4.68
C ALA A 260 11.87 -7.94 4.05
N VAL A 261 12.56 -7.87 2.91
CA VAL A 261 12.73 -6.63 2.16
C VAL A 261 12.47 -6.92 0.69
N ALA A 262 11.66 -6.09 0.04
CA ALA A 262 11.66 -6.03 -1.41
C ALA A 262 12.12 -4.64 -1.86
N SER A 263 13.20 -4.61 -2.62
CA SER A 263 13.81 -3.37 -3.10
C SER A 263 13.97 -3.43 -4.61
N GLY A 264 13.49 -2.43 -5.33
CA GLY A 264 13.65 -2.43 -6.78
C GLY A 264 12.88 -1.33 -7.47
N THR A 265 13.26 -1.04 -8.72
CA THR A 265 12.68 0.10 -9.45
C THR A 265 11.17 0.00 -9.63
N LEU A 266 10.66 -1.21 -9.88
CA LEU A 266 9.22 -1.43 -10.05
C LEU A 266 8.52 -1.90 -8.78
N VAL A 267 9.21 -2.01 -7.65
CA VAL A 267 8.59 -2.40 -6.39
C VAL A 267 7.54 -1.38 -5.97
N ARG A 268 6.44 -1.89 -5.43
CA ARG A 268 5.30 -1.17 -4.85
C ARG A 268 4.97 -1.81 -3.52
N SER A 269 4.26 -1.09 -2.66
CA SER A 269 3.90 -1.60 -1.33
C SER A 269 3.20 -2.97 -1.39
N SER A 270 2.37 -3.23 -2.41
CA SER A 270 1.71 -4.54 -2.60
C SER A 270 2.44 -5.51 -3.54
N TYR A 271 3.59 -5.15 -4.11
CA TYR A 271 4.34 -6.03 -5.01
C TYR A 271 5.11 -7.08 -4.20
N TYR A 272 4.96 -8.35 -4.58
CA TYR A 272 5.48 -9.51 -3.85
C TYR A 272 5.04 -9.61 -2.38
N ALA A 273 3.90 -8.99 -2.02
CA ALA A 273 3.30 -9.16 -0.70
C ALA A 273 3.05 -10.64 -0.35
N ASP A 274 2.73 -11.46 -1.38
CA ASP A 274 2.58 -12.91 -1.31
C ASP A 274 3.87 -13.66 -0.89
N ARG A 275 5.05 -13.05 -1.11
CA ARG A 275 6.36 -13.67 -0.85
C ARG A 275 7.05 -13.18 0.40
N GLN A 276 6.64 -12.04 0.95
CA GLN A 276 7.25 -11.45 2.14
C GLN A 276 6.83 -12.15 3.45
N SER A 277 6.02 -13.21 3.36
CA SER A 277 5.40 -13.87 4.52
C SER A 277 6.08 -15.19 4.93
N TYR A 278 7.39 -15.35 4.70
CA TYR A 278 8.13 -16.59 5.01
C TYR A 278 9.55 -16.32 5.50
#